data_AF-A0A2A5DDA1-F1
#
_entry.id   AF-A0A2A5DDA1-F1
#
_cell.length_a   1.000
_cell.length_b   1.000
_cell.length_c   1.000
_cell.angle_alpha   90.00
_cell.angle_beta   90.00
_cell.angle_gamma   90.00
#
_symmetry.space_group_name_H-M   'P 1'
#
loop_
_entity.id
_entity.type
_entity.pdbx_description
1 polymer ?
#
loop_
_entity_poly.entity_id
_entity_poly.type
_entity_poly.pdbx_seq_one_letter_code
_entity_poly.pdbx_strand_id
1 'polypeptide(L)'
;MALSRRSFLRTTTAAAAASSALPLFARAQEPMGEAKTKLALNLEMWFGAHPFTERLHRAADLGFDHFEFWPWRNKDLAALEKAMQETGMQATQFTGWGFVPGMNHAENHDAVLKEIEASCQTANRLGIPMMTVVGGNDQPGMTQVQMHTNIIEVLKRAAPIAEKHEVMLILEPMNIRVDHKGHCLYGSPDGVRICREVDSPWVKLNWDLYHMQISEGDLCGRLREGFDQVGYIQLADHPGRREPGTGEIAYGRVMKELWNLGYRKPVGVECYPSQDEAKSAARLRANTVF
;
A
#
# COMPACT_ATOMS: atom_id res chain seq x y z
N MET A 1 7.00 -21.82 -69.86
CA MET A 1 7.87 -22.78 -70.58
C MET A 1 9.33 -22.33 -70.44
N ALA A 2 10.19 -23.26 -70.03
CA ALA A 2 11.63 -23.43 -70.37
C ALA A 2 12.67 -22.29 -70.16
N LEU A 3 13.36 -22.39 -69.02
CA LEU A 3 14.81 -22.44 -68.74
C LEU A 3 15.90 -21.88 -69.72
N SER A 4 16.66 -20.90 -69.20
CA SER A 4 18.13 -20.88 -68.92
C SER A 4 19.21 -20.82 -70.04
N ARG A 5 20.25 -19.97 -69.85
CA ARG A 5 21.65 -20.27 -69.38
C ARG A 5 22.74 -19.34 -69.97
N ARG A 6 23.65 -18.86 -69.08
CA ARG A 6 24.95 -18.13 -69.28
C ARG A 6 24.81 -16.63 -69.59
N SER A 7 25.49 -15.66 -68.98
CA SER A 7 26.69 -15.55 -68.12
C SER A 7 26.49 -14.22 -67.33
N PHE A 8 26.96 -13.98 -66.11
CA PHE A 8 28.36 -13.70 -65.80
C PHE A 8 28.50 -13.48 -64.28
N LEU A 9 29.51 -14.10 -63.67
CA LEU A 9 29.92 -13.91 -62.29
C LEU A 9 30.44 -12.48 -62.06
N ARG A 10 30.03 -11.84 -60.96
CA ARG A 10 30.94 -10.99 -60.18
C ARG A 10 30.46 -10.86 -58.74
N THR A 11 31.17 -11.62 -57.91
CA THR A 11 31.43 -11.47 -56.48
C THR A 11 31.36 -10.02 -55.97
N THR A 12 30.54 -9.79 -54.94
CA THR A 12 30.82 -8.80 -53.88
C THR A 12 30.22 -9.29 -52.57
N THR A 13 31.13 -9.76 -51.71
CA THR A 13 31.12 -9.71 -50.23
C THR A 13 29.78 -9.58 -49.50
N ALA A 14 29.34 -10.69 -48.89
CA ALA A 14 28.36 -10.68 -47.81
C ALA A 14 28.98 -10.03 -46.56
N ALA A 15 28.46 -8.87 -46.16
CA ALA A 15 28.55 -8.40 -44.78
C ALA A 15 27.34 -8.97 -44.04
N ALA A 16 27.56 -10.02 -43.25
CA ALA A 16 26.56 -10.51 -42.32
C ALA A 16 26.34 -9.44 -41.25
N ALA A 17 25.16 -8.81 -41.25
CA ALA A 17 24.72 -8.00 -40.14
C ALA A 17 24.55 -8.92 -38.92
N ALA A 18 25.46 -8.80 -37.96
CA ALA A 18 25.31 -9.42 -36.66
C ALA A 18 24.20 -8.67 -35.90
N SER A 19 22.98 -9.20 -35.95
CA SER A 19 21.89 -8.78 -35.08
C SER A 19 22.26 -9.19 -33.65
N SER A 20 22.75 -8.24 -32.85
CA SER A 20 22.89 -8.40 -31.40
C SER A 20 21.50 -8.47 -30.78
N ALA A 21 20.94 -9.68 -30.72
CA ALA A 21 19.82 -9.96 -29.86
C ALA A 21 20.28 -9.74 -28.41
N LEU A 22 19.87 -8.61 -27.82
CA LEU A 22 19.91 -8.41 -26.38
C LEU A 22 19.17 -9.60 -25.73
N PRO A 23 19.72 -10.25 -24.70
CA PRO A 23 18.97 -11.26 -23.99
C PRO A 23 17.80 -10.54 -23.32
N LEU A 24 16.58 -10.75 -23.83
CA LEU A 24 15.39 -10.55 -23.02
C LEU A 24 15.63 -11.34 -21.74
N PHE A 25 15.56 -10.66 -20.59
CA PHE A 25 15.62 -11.26 -19.27
C PHE A 25 14.51 -12.31 -19.12
N ALA A 26 14.77 -13.53 -19.60
CA ALA A 26 14.09 -14.72 -19.12
C ALA A 26 14.66 -14.99 -17.73
N ARG A 27 14.16 -14.26 -16.73
CA ARG A 27 14.37 -14.65 -15.34
C ARG A 27 13.66 -15.99 -15.19
N ALA A 28 14.45 -17.05 -15.04
CA ALA A 28 13.93 -18.35 -14.67
C ALA A 28 12.99 -18.16 -13.48
N GLN A 29 11.76 -18.61 -13.64
CA GLN A 29 10.75 -18.53 -12.60
C GLN A 29 11.19 -19.51 -11.52
N GLU A 30 11.84 -18.98 -10.48
CA GLU A 30 12.16 -19.79 -9.31
C GLU A 30 10.86 -20.42 -8.80
N PRO A 31 10.88 -21.70 -8.40
CA PRO A 31 9.73 -22.28 -7.73
C PRO A 31 9.38 -21.38 -6.56
N MET A 32 8.09 -21.11 -6.35
CA MET A 32 7.65 -20.43 -5.14
C MET A 32 8.13 -21.26 -3.95
N GLY A 33 9.23 -20.86 -3.32
CA GLY A 33 9.48 -21.20 -1.93
C GLY A 33 8.27 -20.78 -1.12
N GLU A 34 8.09 -21.36 0.08
CA GLU A 34 7.08 -20.89 1.03
C GLU A 34 7.32 -19.40 1.35
N ALA A 35 6.83 -18.51 0.50
CA ALA A 35 6.70 -17.10 0.80
C ALA A 35 5.76 -17.05 1.99
N LYS A 36 6.25 -16.52 3.11
CA LYS A 36 5.45 -16.19 4.28
C LYS A 36 5.43 -14.68 4.40
N THR A 37 4.50 -14.07 3.68
CA THR A 37 4.17 -12.66 3.75
C THR A 37 3.82 -12.34 5.20
N LYS A 38 4.53 -11.39 5.77
CA LYS A 38 4.25 -10.91 7.13
C LYS A 38 2.92 -10.18 7.13
N LEU A 39 2.08 -10.43 8.12
CA LEU A 39 0.79 -9.78 8.29
C LEU A 39 0.86 -8.81 9.46
N ALA A 40 0.33 -7.61 9.27
CA ALA A 40 0.21 -6.59 10.30
C ALA A 40 -1.25 -6.41 10.69
N LEU A 41 -1.65 -6.78 11.92
CA LEU A 41 -3.05 -6.65 12.31
C LEU A 41 -3.47 -5.18 12.55
N ASN A 42 -4.66 -4.89 12.03
CA ASN A 42 -5.62 -3.86 12.39
C ASN A 42 -5.94 -3.63 13.88
N LEU A 43 -5.10 -3.09 14.77
CA LEU A 43 -5.45 -3.11 16.22
C LEU A 43 -6.58 -2.15 16.62
N GLU A 44 -7.11 -1.33 15.71
CA GLU A 44 -8.38 -0.64 15.93
C GLU A 44 -9.59 -1.50 15.54
N MET A 45 -9.42 -2.47 14.64
CA MET A 45 -10.48 -3.38 14.18
C MET A 45 -10.44 -4.76 14.85
N TRP A 46 -9.30 -5.12 15.43
CA TRP A 46 -9.05 -6.35 16.15
C TRP A 46 -8.85 -6.07 17.63
N PHE A 47 -9.44 -6.90 18.48
CA PHE A 47 -9.36 -6.85 19.95
C PHE A 47 -9.90 -5.54 20.54
N GLY A 48 -10.83 -4.88 19.85
CA GLY A 48 -11.35 -3.55 20.21
C GLY A 48 -11.97 -3.46 21.62
N ALA A 49 -12.41 -4.59 22.18
CA ALA A 49 -12.93 -4.70 23.54
C ALA A 49 -11.87 -4.52 24.64
N HIS A 50 -10.59 -4.53 24.30
CA HIS A 50 -9.47 -4.44 25.23
C HIS A 50 -8.77 -3.08 25.17
N PRO A 51 -8.10 -2.64 26.25
CA PRO A 51 -7.16 -1.52 26.21
C PRO A 51 -6.11 -1.71 25.11
N PHE A 52 -5.69 -0.62 24.47
CA PHE A 52 -4.88 -0.68 23.24
C PHE A 52 -3.60 -1.55 23.37
N THR A 53 -2.85 -1.43 24.46
CA THR A 53 -1.63 -2.23 24.67
C THR A 53 -1.94 -3.71 24.89
N GLU A 54 -3.06 -4.06 25.51
CA GLU A 54 -3.50 -5.46 25.64
C GLU A 54 -3.82 -6.09 24.26
N ARG A 55 -4.29 -5.28 23.29
CA ARG A 55 -4.50 -5.73 21.91
C ARG A 55 -3.20 -6.20 21.25
N LEU A 56 -2.08 -5.52 21.52
CA LEU A 56 -0.75 -5.95 21.05
C LEU A 56 -0.41 -7.32 21.64
N HIS A 57 -0.51 -7.50 22.96
CA HIS A 57 -0.20 -8.78 23.59
C HIS A 57 -1.05 -9.92 23.02
N ARG A 58 -2.35 -9.69 22.79
CA ARG A 58 -3.24 -10.68 22.18
C ARG A 58 -2.84 -11.03 20.75
N ALA A 59 -2.48 -10.04 19.94
CA ALA A 59 -1.98 -10.30 18.59
C ALA A 59 -0.66 -11.09 18.61
N ALA A 60 0.26 -10.76 19.52
CA ALA A 60 1.53 -11.46 19.71
C ALA A 60 1.31 -12.92 20.15
N ASP A 61 0.41 -13.17 21.10
CA ASP A 61 0.05 -14.52 21.57
C ASP A 61 -0.51 -15.41 20.44
N LEU A 62 -1.13 -14.78 19.43
CA LEU A 62 -1.64 -15.46 18.23
C LEU A 62 -0.56 -15.63 17.14
N GLY A 63 0.66 -15.16 17.39
CA GLY A 63 1.84 -15.36 16.54
C GLY A 63 2.01 -14.32 15.43
N PHE A 64 1.44 -13.13 15.58
CA PHE A 64 1.72 -11.98 14.72
C PHE A 64 2.94 -11.22 15.25
N ASP A 65 3.80 -10.78 14.34
CA ASP A 65 5.01 -9.99 14.63
C ASP A 65 4.88 -8.52 14.21
N HIS A 66 3.81 -8.17 13.47
CA HIS A 66 3.54 -6.81 13.02
C HIS A 66 2.12 -6.35 13.36
N PHE A 67 1.94 -5.04 13.44
CA PHE A 67 0.63 -4.40 13.63
C PHE A 67 0.57 -3.00 13.01
N GLU A 68 -0.62 -2.47 12.88
CA GLU A 68 -0.89 -1.08 12.49
C GLU A 68 -2.09 -0.54 13.30
N PHE A 69 -2.28 0.79 13.33
CA PHE A 69 -3.29 1.42 14.18
C PHE A 69 -3.59 2.89 13.79
N TRP A 70 -4.61 3.49 14.40
CA TRP A 70 -5.01 4.89 14.10
C TRP A 70 -5.39 5.71 15.33
N PRO A 71 -5.22 7.03 15.25
CA PRO A 71 -3.94 7.71 15.13
C PRO A 71 -3.09 7.51 16.42
N TRP A 72 -1.94 8.18 16.50
CA TRP A 72 -1.06 8.13 17.68
C TRP A 72 -1.48 9.09 18.81
N ARG A 73 -2.16 10.19 18.47
CA ARG A 73 -2.48 11.30 19.40
C ARG A 73 -3.32 10.89 20.62
N ASN A 74 -4.07 9.80 20.51
CA ASN A 74 -4.91 9.25 21.58
C ASN A 74 -4.27 8.04 22.29
N LYS A 75 -2.98 7.78 22.06
CA LYS A 75 -2.25 6.64 22.64
C LYS A 75 -1.30 7.10 23.73
N ASP A 76 -1.15 6.29 24.75
CA ASP A 76 -0.02 6.39 25.67
C ASP A 76 1.22 5.81 24.97
N LEU A 77 2.07 6.70 24.45
CA LEU A 77 3.25 6.31 23.69
C LEU A 77 4.28 5.56 24.54
N ALA A 78 4.39 5.83 25.84
CA ALA A 78 5.32 5.12 26.71
C ALA A 78 4.83 3.70 27.00
N ALA A 79 3.53 3.53 27.24
CA ALA A 79 2.93 2.22 27.41
C ALA A 79 2.99 1.40 26.10
N LEU A 80 2.77 2.04 24.94
CA LEU A 80 2.89 1.39 23.63
C LEU A 80 4.32 0.91 23.37
N GLU A 81 5.32 1.78 23.59
CA GLU A 81 6.73 1.44 23.43
C GLU A 81 7.14 0.25 24.33
N LYS A 82 6.69 0.25 25.60
CA LYS A 82 6.90 -0.87 26.52
C LYS A 82 6.22 -2.16 26.03
N ALA A 83 4.98 -2.09 25.57
CA ALA A 83 4.27 -3.26 25.04
C ALA A 83 4.95 -3.82 23.79
N MET A 84 5.47 -2.97 22.89
CA MET A 84 6.26 -3.38 21.73
C MET A 84 7.55 -4.10 22.14
N GLN A 85 8.25 -3.61 23.18
CA GLN A 85 9.45 -4.27 23.72
C GLN A 85 9.13 -5.63 24.36
N GLU A 86 8.03 -5.73 25.11
CA GLU A 86 7.62 -6.96 25.80
C GLU A 86 7.16 -8.05 24.83
N THR A 87 6.49 -7.68 23.74
CA THR A 87 5.93 -8.61 22.75
C THR A 87 6.88 -8.88 21.58
N GLY A 88 7.83 -7.99 21.31
CA GLY A 88 8.65 -8.01 20.11
C GLY A 88 7.91 -7.57 18.83
N MET A 89 6.66 -7.11 18.93
CA MET A 89 5.88 -6.67 17.78
C MET A 89 6.37 -5.33 17.21
N GLN A 90 6.28 -5.19 15.89
CA GLN A 90 6.70 -3.99 15.16
C GLN A 90 5.48 -3.31 14.51
N ALA A 91 5.34 -2.00 14.73
CA ALA A 91 4.33 -1.22 14.03
C ALA A 91 4.79 -0.97 12.58
N THR A 92 3.95 -1.30 11.60
CA THR A 92 4.22 -1.02 10.19
C THR A 92 3.85 0.41 9.82
N GLN A 93 2.68 0.88 10.26
CA GLN A 93 2.18 2.22 9.99
C GLN A 93 1.17 2.68 11.05
N PHE A 94 0.93 3.99 11.08
CA PHE A 94 -0.26 4.59 11.70
C PHE A 94 -0.80 5.76 10.87
N THR A 95 -2.01 6.25 11.18
CA THR A 95 -2.53 7.48 10.53
C THR A 95 -1.80 8.75 11.00
N GLY A 96 -1.01 9.33 10.11
CA GLY A 96 -0.33 10.62 10.31
C GLY A 96 -1.17 11.84 9.95
N TRP A 97 -2.13 11.70 9.01
CA TRP A 97 -3.12 12.73 8.70
C TRP A 97 -4.45 12.11 8.26
N GLY A 98 -5.55 12.53 8.88
CA GLY A 98 -6.89 11.97 8.67
C GLY A 98 -7.77 12.75 7.68
N PHE A 99 -9.08 12.49 7.73
CA PHE A 99 -10.06 13.02 6.78
C PHE A 99 -10.39 14.51 6.96
N VAL A 100 -10.39 15.00 8.21
CA VAL A 100 -10.87 16.34 8.58
C VAL A 100 -9.91 16.98 9.60
N PRO A 101 -9.43 18.22 9.34
CA PRO A 101 -9.56 18.95 8.08
C PRO A 101 -8.84 18.24 6.91
N GLY A 102 -9.34 18.39 5.68
CA GLY A 102 -8.77 17.73 4.51
C GLY A 102 -7.52 18.46 3.99
N MET A 103 -6.50 17.71 3.58
CA MET A 103 -5.30 18.29 2.95
C MET A 103 -5.57 18.74 1.50
N ASN A 104 -6.73 18.39 0.95
CA ASN A 104 -7.25 18.86 -0.32
C ASN A 104 -7.75 20.33 -0.30
N HIS A 105 -7.56 21.06 0.79
CA HIS A 105 -7.87 22.48 0.91
C HIS A 105 -6.62 23.28 1.35
N ALA A 106 -6.23 24.26 0.55
CA ALA A 106 -4.96 25.00 0.72
C ALA A 106 -4.78 25.65 2.10
N GLU A 107 -5.86 26.15 2.71
CA GLU A 107 -5.81 26.74 4.05
C GLU A 107 -5.34 25.77 5.15
N ASN A 108 -5.48 24.46 4.92
CA ASN A 108 -5.07 23.44 5.88
C ASN A 108 -3.59 23.05 5.74
N HIS A 109 -2.90 23.46 4.67
CA HIS A 109 -1.56 22.95 4.33
C HIS A 109 -0.53 23.17 5.45
N ASP A 110 -0.55 24.32 6.13
CA ASP A 110 0.41 24.58 7.21
C ASP A 110 0.13 23.70 8.45
N ALA A 111 -1.15 23.39 8.72
CA ALA A 111 -1.53 22.45 9.77
C ALA A 111 -1.12 21.01 9.40
N VAL A 112 -1.32 20.62 8.14
CA VAL A 112 -0.87 19.31 7.59
C VAL A 112 0.62 19.14 7.80
N LEU A 113 1.44 20.11 7.37
CA LEU A 113 2.90 20.02 7.48
C LEU A 113 3.37 19.95 8.94
N LYS A 114 2.75 20.72 9.83
CA LYS A 114 3.05 20.67 11.27
C LYS A 114 2.72 19.31 11.88
N GLU A 115 1.59 18.71 11.51
CA GLU A 115 1.20 17.39 12.01
C GLU A 115 2.05 16.27 11.41
N ILE A 116 2.45 16.38 10.14
CA ILE A 116 3.37 15.43 9.50
C ILE A 116 4.73 15.44 10.23
N GLU A 117 5.30 16.61 10.53
CA GLU A 117 6.57 16.69 11.29
C GLU A 117 6.42 16.06 12.69
N ALA A 118 5.33 16.34 13.41
CA ALA A 118 5.06 15.73 14.73
C ALA A 118 4.86 14.21 14.64
N SER A 119 4.21 13.74 13.58
CA SER A 119 4.00 12.32 13.31
C SER A 119 5.31 11.63 12.93
N CYS A 120 6.19 12.27 12.15
CA CYS A 120 7.55 11.80 11.88
C CYS A 120 8.37 11.62 13.18
N GLN A 121 8.26 12.55 14.13
CA GLN A 121 8.93 12.43 15.43
C GLN A 121 8.41 11.24 16.23
N THR A 122 7.10 11.01 16.21
CA THR A 122 6.47 9.86 16.88
C THR A 122 6.85 8.54 16.21
N ALA A 123 6.86 8.51 14.88
CA ALA A 123 7.30 7.37 14.08
C ALA A 123 8.75 6.99 14.41
N ASN A 124 9.66 7.98 14.46
CA ASN A 124 11.05 7.76 14.86
C ASN A 124 11.20 7.21 16.28
N ARG A 125 10.43 7.73 17.24
CA ARG A 125 10.43 7.21 18.62
C ARG A 125 10.05 5.73 18.67
N LEU A 126 9.07 5.32 17.87
CA LEU A 126 8.52 3.97 17.90
C LEU A 126 9.13 3.04 16.82
N GLY A 127 10.08 3.52 16.01
CA GLY A 127 10.68 2.76 14.92
C GLY A 127 9.71 2.42 13.78
N ILE A 128 8.71 3.27 13.52
CA ILE A 128 7.67 3.05 12.52
C ILE A 128 8.13 3.62 11.17
N PRO A 129 8.19 2.83 10.09
CA PRO A 129 8.80 3.25 8.83
C PRO A 129 7.90 4.10 7.92
N MET A 130 6.59 4.11 8.16
CA MET A 130 5.64 4.82 7.30
C MET A 130 4.39 5.26 8.06
N MET A 131 3.65 6.21 7.49
CA MET A 131 2.38 6.67 8.03
C MET A 131 1.38 6.97 6.94
N THR A 132 0.12 6.60 7.18
CA THR A 132 -0.98 6.86 6.25
C THR A 132 -1.42 8.31 6.32
N VAL A 133 -1.61 8.90 5.15
CA VAL A 133 -2.17 10.24 4.98
C VAL A 133 -3.37 10.19 4.04
N VAL A 134 -4.42 10.93 4.38
CA VAL A 134 -5.69 10.92 3.64
C VAL A 134 -5.95 12.28 3.00
N GLY A 135 -6.43 12.29 1.74
CA GLY A 135 -6.66 13.52 0.96
C GLY A 135 -7.71 14.46 1.58
N GLY A 136 -8.84 13.91 2.00
CA GLY A 136 -9.92 14.63 2.66
C GLY A 136 -11.27 14.50 1.96
N ASN A 137 -12.33 14.97 2.61
CA ASN A 137 -13.66 14.98 2.01
C ASN A 137 -13.79 16.03 0.91
N ASP A 138 -14.76 15.86 0.01
CA ASP A 138 -15.09 16.83 -1.03
C ASP A 138 -15.29 18.23 -0.44
N GLN A 139 -14.64 19.22 -1.04
CA GLN A 139 -14.69 20.61 -0.60
C GLN A 139 -15.75 21.38 -1.41
N PRO A 140 -16.69 22.07 -0.75
CA PRO A 140 -17.70 22.86 -1.45
C PRO A 140 -17.08 23.89 -2.40
N GLY A 141 -17.57 23.93 -3.64
CA GLY A 141 -17.10 24.87 -4.66
C GLY A 141 -15.78 24.49 -5.33
N MET A 142 -15.20 23.34 -5.01
CA MET A 142 -13.98 22.83 -5.65
C MET A 142 -14.29 21.65 -6.57
N THR A 143 -13.61 21.62 -7.72
CA THR A 143 -13.56 20.45 -8.59
C THR A 143 -12.58 19.41 -8.04
N GLN A 144 -12.73 18.16 -8.48
CA GLN A 144 -11.77 17.10 -8.16
C GLN A 144 -10.33 17.44 -8.58
N VAL A 145 -10.17 18.08 -9.74
CA VAL A 145 -8.85 18.53 -10.20
C VAL A 145 -8.24 19.52 -9.22
N GLN A 146 -8.99 20.53 -8.76
CA GLN A 146 -8.49 21.50 -7.78
C GLN A 146 -8.14 20.84 -6.44
N MET A 147 -8.96 19.90 -5.98
CA MET A 147 -8.70 19.14 -4.75
C MET A 147 -7.42 18.30 -4.87
N HIS A 148 -7.25 17.59 -5.99
CA HIS A 148 -6.03 16.81 -6.26
C HIS A 148 -4.79 17.70 -6.42
N THR A 149 -4.91 18.88 -7.04
CA THR A 149 -3.82 19.86 -7.12
C THR A 149 -3.36 20.28 -5.73
N ASN A 150 -4.29 20.59 -4.83
CA ASN A 150 -3.94 20.94 -3.43
C ASN A 150 -3.22 19.78 -2.72
N ILE A 151 -3.70 18.54 -2.88
CA ILE A 151 -3.02 17.35 -2.34
C ILE A 151 -1.58 17.26 -2.86
N ILE A 152 -1.36 17.44 -4.17
CA ILE A 152 -0.03 17.40 -4.77
C ILE A 152 0.87 18.50 -4.18
N GLU A 153 0.37 19.73 -4.07
CA GLU A 153 1.13 20.86 -3.54
C GLU A 153 1.59 20.63 -2.09
N VAL A 154 0.71 20.16 -1.22
CA VAL A 154 1.06 19.91 0.18
C VAL A 154 1.97 18.70 0.33
N LEU A 155 1.76 17.63 -0.45
CA LEU A 155 2.64 16.46 -0.42
C LEU A 155 4.04 16.77 -0.96
N LYS A 156 4.18 17.64 -1.97
CA LYS A 156 5.49 18.16 -2.41
C LYS A 156 6.22 18.90 -1.30
N ARG A 157 5.50 19.68 -0.49
CA ARG A 157 6.06 20.39 0.68
C ARG A 157 6.36 19.43 1.84
N ALA A 158 5.61 18.34 1.97
CA ALA A 158 5.79 17.33 3.01
C ALA A 158 6.91 16.33 2.70
N ALA A 159 7.20 16.07 1.42
CA ALA A 159 8.21 15.12 0.99
C ALA A 159 9.60 15.35 1.61
N PRO A 160 10.15 16.58 1.69
CA PRO A 160 11.42 16.83 2.40
C PRO A 160 11.37 16.57 3.91
N ILE A 161 10.20 16.71 4.54
CA ILE A 161 10.00 16.38 5.97
C ILE A 161 10.06 14.87 6.16
N ALA A 162 9.33 14.13 5.31
CA ALA A 162 9.33 12.67 5.28
C ALA A 162 10.74 12.11 5.04
N GLU A 163 11.48 12.69 4.09
CA GLU A 163 12.87 12.34 3.77
C GLU A 163 13.82 12.58 4.95
N LYS A 164 13.79 13.78 5.53
CA LYS A 164 14.63 14.15 6.68
C LYS A 164 14.49 13.18 7.85
N HIS A 165 13.28 12.65 8.03
CA HIS A 165 12.93 11.75 9.13
C HIS A 165 12.98 10.27 8.76
N GLU A 166 13.26 9.94 7.51
CA GLU A 166 13.22 8.59 6.96
C GLU A 166 11.88 7.86 7.18
N VAL A 167 10.75 8.58 7.11
CA VAL A 167 9.39 8.04 7.31
C VAL A 167 8.56 8.29 6.05
N MET A 168 8.12 7.22 5.39
CA MET A 168 7.34 7.31 4.16
C MET A 168 5.89 7.74 4.41
N LEU A 169 5.39 8.70 3.63
CA LEU A 169 3.96 9.00 3.57
C LEU A 169 3.29 8.04 2.59
N ILE A 170 2.23 7.37 3.03
CA ILE A 170 1.43 6.49 2.18
C ILE A 170 0.02 7.11 1.99
N LEU A 171 -0.21 7.71 0.83
CA LEU A 171 -1.50 8.30 0.46
C LEU A 171 -2.52 7.20 0.19
N GLU A 172 -3.68 7.27 0.83
CA GLU A 172 -4.71 6.23 0.70
C GLU A 172 -5.95 6.72 -0.08
N PRO A 173 -6.21 6.17 -1.28
CA PRO A 173 -7.50 6.30 -1.95
C PRO A 173 -8.55 5.41 -1.31
N MET A 174 -9.78 5.91 -1.24
CA MET A 174 -10.90 5.26 -0.55
C MET A 174 -11.86 4.59 -1.55
N ASN A 175 -13.00 4.08 -1.04
CA ASN A 175 -14.12 3.66 -1.89
C ASN A 175 -15.36 4.54 -1.68
N ILE A 176 -16.03 4.89 -2.78
CA ILE A 176 -17.22 5.74 -2.75
C ILE A 176 -18.49 4.98 -2.38
N ARG A 177 -18.55 3.68 -2.71
CA ARG A 177 -19.79 2.91 -2.73
C ARG A 177 -20.24 2.45 -1.35
N VAL A 178 -19.30 2.08 -0.48
CA VAL A 178 -19.58 1.41 0.80
C VAL A 178 -19.24 2.31 1.98
N ASP A 179 -18.02 2.85 2.04
CA ASP A 179 -17.51 3.44 3.28
C ASP A 179 -17.35 4.97 3.23
N HIS A 180 -16.89 5.53 2.11
CA HIS A 180 -16.40 6.92 2.07
C HIS A 180 -17.09 7.76 0.99
N LYS A 181 -18.42 7.71 0.92
CA LYS A 181 -19.17 8.61 0.03
C LYS A 181 -18.88 10.08 0.37
N GLY A 182 -18.44 10.85 -0.63
CA GLY A 182 -18.08 12.26 -0.46
C GLY A 182 -16.62 12.51 -0.07
N HIS A 183 -15.75 11.51 -0.26
CA HIS A 183 -14.30 11.68 -0.28
C HIS A 183 -13.80 12.22 -1.63
N CYS A 184 -12.63 12.86 -1.65
CA CYS A 184 -12.09 13.40 -2.90
C CYS A 184 -11.25 12.39 -3.71
N LEU A 185 -10.67 11.35 -3.09
CA LEU A 185 -9.76 10.44 -3.78
C LEU A 185 -10.24 8.99 -3.74
N TYR A 186 -10.49 8.39 -4.90
CA TYR A 186 -10.94 7.01 -5.04
C TYR A 186 -10.12 6.26 -6.09
N GLY A 187 -9.94 4.95 -5.87
CA GLY A 187 -9.24 4.08 -6.82
C GLY A 187 -7.76 4.42 -6.99
N SER A 188 -7.04 3.58 -7.74
CA SER A 188 -5.61 3.72 -7.94
C SER A 188 -5.19 4.74 -9.00
N PRO A 189 -5.91 4.99 -10.12
CA PRO A 189 -5.40 5.84 -11.20
C PRO A 189 -5.01 7.25 -10.77
N ASP A 190 -5.89 7.93 -10.02
CA ASP A 190 -5.61 9.27 -9.52
C ASP A 190 -4.55 9.27 -8.42
N GLY A 191 -4.57 8.29 -7.52
CA GLY A 191 -3.55 8.15 -6.47
C GLY A 191 -2.14 7.94 -7.05
N VAL A 192 -2.02 7.06 -8.04
CA VAL A 192 -0.76 6.81 -8.77
C VAL A 192 -0.30 8.07 -9.50
N ARG A 193 -1.21 8.78 -10.17
CA ARG A 193 -0.90 10.05 -10.83
C ARG A 193 -0.39 11.09 -9.83
N ILE A 194 -1.07 11.27 -8.70
CA ILE A 194 -0.66 12.19 -7.64
C ILE A 194 0.75 11.85 -7.14
N CYS A 195 1.04 10.59 -6.80
CA CYS A 195 2.38 10.19 -6.33
C CYS A 195 3.46 10.43 -7.38
N ARG A 196 3.19 10.14 -8.67
CA ARG A 196 4.12 10.43 -9.77
C ARG A 196 4.34 11.93 -9.98
N GLU A 197 3.32 12.77 -9.78
CA GLU A 197 3.45 14.23 -9.88
C GLU A 197 4.17 14.85 -8.68
N VAL A 198 4.03 14.26 -7.49
CA VAL A 198 4.83 14.62 -6.30
C VAL A 198 6.30 14.30 -6.51
N ASP A 199 6.60 13.21 -7.23
CA ASP A 199 7.95 12.81 -7.65
C ASP A 199 8.93 12.68 -6.48
N SER A 200 8.52 11.92 -5.46
CA SER A 200 9.35 11.65 -4.28
C SER A 200 9.33 10.15 -3.93
N PRO A 201 10.48 9.54 -3.59
CA PRO A 201 10.49 8.18 -3.06
C PRO A 201 9.83 8.08 -1.67
N TRP A 202 9.66 9.20 -0.96
CA TRP A 202 9.09 9.27 0.39
C TRP A 202 7.58 9.52 0.40
N VAL A 203 6.96 9.65 -0.77
CA VAL A 203 5.51 9.76 -0.92
C VAL A 203 5.05 8.67 -1.88
N LYS A 204 4.33 7.69 -1.35
CA LYS A 204 3.84 6.52 -2.08
C LYS A 204 2.37 6.29 -1.80
N LEU A 205 1.78 5.28 -2.44
CA LEU A 205 0.40 4.90 -2.24
C LEU A 205 0.28 3.82 -1.15
N ASN A 206 -0.69 3.98 -0.26
CA ASN A 206 -1.28 2.87 0.47
C ASN A 206 -2.30 2.20 -0.43
N TRP A 207 -2.00 0.99 -0.89
CA TRP A 207 -2.84 0.26 -1.83
C TRP A 207 -3.74 -0.72 -1.07
N ASP A 208 -4.80 -0.19 -0.44
CA ASP A 208 -5.81 -1.05 0.18
C ASP A 208 -6.66 -1.76 -0.88
N LEU A 209 -6.46 -3.07 -0.99
CA LEU A 209 -7.14 -3.94 -1.94
C LEU A 209 -8.66 -3.96 -1.76
N TYR A 210 -9.16 -3.72 -0.55
CA TYR A 210 -10.59 -3.59 -0.29
C TYR A 210 -11.19 -2.37 -0.98
N HIS A 211 -10.55 -1.21 -0.81
CA HIS A 211 -10.96 0.04 -1.44
C HIS A 211 -10.85 -0.04 -2.97
N MET A 212 -9.77 -0.64 -3.49
CA MET A 212 -9.58 -0.83 -4.93
C MET A 212 -10.59 -1.81 -5.54
N GLN A 213 -10.89 -2.93 -4.88
CA GLN A 213 -11.87 -3.89 -5.39
C GLN A 213 -13.24 -3.25 -5.59
N ILE A 214 -13.67 -2.44 -4.61
CA ILE A 214 -14.99 -1.79 -4.64
C ILE A 214 -15.05 -0.69 -5.70
N SER A 215 -13.95 0.06 -5.88
CA SER A 215 -13.92 1.25 -6.72
C SER A 215 -13.68 0.93 -8.19
N GLU A 216 -12.84 -0.06 -8.49
CA GLU A 216 -12.31 -0.27 -9.84
C GLU A 216 -12.11 -1.73 -10.25
N GLY A 217 -12.03 -2.67 -9.30
CA GLY A 217 -11.73 -4.07 -9.61
C GLY A 217 -10.34 -4.24 -10.27
N ASP A 218 -10.19 -5.24 -11.13
CA ASP A 218 -8.94 -5.55 -11.87
C ASP A 218 -7.65 -5.42 -11.04
N LEU A 219 -7.67 -5.97 -9.81
CA LEU A 219 -6.62 -5.74 -8.82
C LEU A 219 -5.21 -6.07 -9.34
N CYS A 220 -5.05 -7.22 -10.00
CA CYS A 220 -3.75 -7.61 -10.57
C CYS A 220 -3.32 -6.71 -11.74
N GLY A 221 -4.25 -6.30 -12.61
CA GLY A 221 -3.96 -5.39 -13.72
C GLY A 221 -3.51 -4.02 -13.23
N ARG A 222 -4.29 -3.42 -12.32
CA ARG A 222 -3.98 -2.13 -11.71
C ARG A 222 -2.68 -2.14 -10.92
N LEU A 223 -2.42 -3.21 -10.17
CA LEU A 223 -1.13 -3.39 -9.49
C LEU A 223 0.03 -3.33 -10.47
N ARG A 224 -0.04 -4.02 -11.64
CA ARG A 224 1.03 -3.93 -12.65
C ARG A 224 1.23 -2.52 -13.20
N GLU A 225 0.14 -1.77 -13.40
CA GLU A 225 0.18 -0.41 -13.96
C GLU A 225 0.77 0.63 -13.00
N GLY A 226 0.63 0.41 -11.69
CA GLY A 226 0.99 1.38 -10.64
C GLY A 226 2.01 0.89 -9.61
N PHE A 227 2.62 -0.28 -9.80
CA PHE A 227 3.47 -0.92 -8.79
C PHE A 227 4.64 -0.04 -8.33
N ASP A 228 5.18 0.80 -9.22
CA ASP A 228 6.25 1.76 -8.92
C ASP A 228 5.88 2.78 -7.83
N GLN A 229 4.59 2.95 -7.56
CA GLN A 229 4.05 3.84 -6.53
C GLN A 229 3.54 3.12 -5.30
N VAL A 230 3.64 1.79 -5.19
CA VAL A 230 3.21 1.04 -4.01
C VAL A 230 4.17 1.27 -2.84
N GLY A 231 3.66 1.88 -1.77
CA GLY A 231 4.37 2.04 -0.50
C GLY A 231 4.05 0.92 0.48
N TYR A 232 2.76 0.59 0.57
CA TYR A 232 2.17 -0.38 1.48
C TYR A 232 0.92 -1.03 0.86
N ILE A 233 0.56 -2.22 1.34
CA ILE A 233 -0.65 -2.94 0.94
C ILE A 233 -1.48 -3.20 2.19
N GLN A 234 -2.77 -2.95 2.09
CA GLN A 234 -3.76 -3.45 3.05
C GLN A 234 -4.73 -4.42 2.39
N LEU A 235 -5.36 -5.26 3.20
CA LEU A 235 -6.36 -6.21 2.76
C LEU A 235 -7.56 -6.27 3.70
N ALA A 236 -8.73 -6.40 3.07
CA ALA A 236 -9.97 -6.90 3.64
C ALA A 236 -10.82 -7.47 2.51
N ASP A 237 -11.54 -8.54 2.78
CA ASP A 237 -12.41 -9.15 1.78
C ASP A 237 -13.65 -8.29 1.51
N HIS A 238 -14.15 -8.41 0.28
CA HIS A 238 -15.37 -7.75 -0.16
C HIS A 238 -16.38 -8.80 -0.64
N PRO A 239 -17.68 -8.72 -0.30
CA PRO A 239 -18.31 -7.78 0.63
C PRO A 239 -17.99 -8.07 2.11
N GLY A 240 -18.26 -7.09 2.97
CA GLY A 240 -18.27 -7.26 4.43
C GLY A 240 -17.03 -6.74 5.19
N ARG A 241 -15.92 -6.41 4.50
CA ARG A 241 -14.67 -5.91 5.10
C ARG A 241 -14.16 -6.86 6.20
N ARG A 242 -14.20 -8.15 5.90
CA ARG A 242 -13.80 -9.26 6.80
C ARG A 242 -12.46 -9.83 6.36
N GLU A 243 -11.92 -10.80 7.09
CA GLU A 243 -10.65 -11.43 6.71
C GLU A 243 -10.73 -12.19 5.38
N PRO A 244 -9.65 -12.28 4.59
CA PRO A 244 -9.57 -13.04 3.34
C PRO A 244 -10.19 -14.44 3.38
N GLY A 245 -10.96 -14.77 2.36
CA GLY A 245 -11.68 -16.04 2.21
C GLY A 245 -13.13 -16.00 2.72
N THR A 246 -13.64 -14.80 3.00
CA THR A 246 -15.02 -14.57 3.45
C THR A 246 -15.88 -13.90 2.37
N GLY A 247 -15.26 -13.38 1.32
CA GLY A 247 -15.89 -12.67 0.22
C GLY A 247 -15.42 -13.17 -1.15
N GLU A 248 -15.43 -12.28 -2.14
CA GLU A 248 -15.24 -12.58 -3.55
C GLU A 248 -13.78 -12.45 -4.03
N ILE A 249 -12.89 -11.85 -3.23
CA ILE A 249 -11.53 -11.55 -3.68
C ILE A 249 -10.68 -12.82 -3.67
N ALA A 250 -10.16 -13.19 -4.84
CA ALA A 250 -9.24 -14.31 -5.00
C ALA A 250 -7.81 -13.96 -4.54
N TYR A 251 -7.59 -13.78 -3.23
CA TYR A 251 -6.32 -13.35 -2.65
C TYR A 251 -5.11 -14.20 -3.06
N GLY A 252 -5.29 -15.51 -3.30
CA GLY A 252 -4.23 -16.38 -3.85
C GLY A 252 -3.59 -15.83 -5.13
N ARG A 253 -4.40 -15.22 -6.01
CA ARG A 253 -3.91 -14.61 -7.25
C ARG A 253 -3.29 -13.24 -7.01
N VAL A 254 -3.90 -12.44 -6.14
CA VAL A 254 -3.43 -11.07 -5.84
C VAL A 254 -2.08 -11.11 -5.12
N MET A 255 -1.92 -11.96 -4.10
CA MET A 255 -0.65 -12.11 -3.36
C MET A 255 0.46 -12.66 -4.24
N LYS A 256 0.15 -13.62 -5.12
CA LYS A 256 1.11 -14.10 -6.12
C LYS A 256 1.56 -12.98 -7.08
N GLU A 257 0.64 -12.12 -7.50
CA GLU A 257 0.99 -10.96 -8.34
C GLU A 257 1.91 -9.99 -7.61
N LEU A 258 1.58 -9.63 -6.37
CA LEU A 258 2.44 -8.79 -5.51
C LEU A 258 3.84 -9.40 -5.37
N TRP A 259 3.93 -10.71 -5.17
CA TRP A 259 5.20 -11.41 -5.08
C TRP A 259 6.02 -11.34 -6.38
N ASN A 260 5.36 -11.56 -7.53
CA ASN A 260 5.97 -11.47 -8.85
C ASN A 260 6.47 -10.05 -9.17
N LEU A 261 5.73 -9.04 -8.73
CA LEU A 261 6.10 -7.63 -8.88
C LEU A 261 7.24 -7.22 -7.93
N GLY A 262 7.53 -8.01 -6.90
CA GLY A 262 8.67 -7.80 -6.00
C GLY A 262 8.31 -7.24 -4.63
N TYR A 263 7.02 -7.21 -4.26
CA TYR A 263 6.60 -6.77 -2.93
C TYR A 263 7.02 -7.79 -1.87
N ARG A 264 7.74 -7.36 -0.83
CA ARG A 264 8.24 -8.21 0.26
C ARG A 264 8.01 -7.61 1.66
N LYS A 265 7.40 -6.43 1.73
CA LYS A 265 7.06 -5.77 3.01
C LYS A 265 5.85 -6.48 3.64
N PRO A 266 5.56 -6.23 4.93
CA PRO A 266 4.32 -6.72 5.54
C PRO A 266 3.07 -6.20 4.83
N VAL A 267 1.95 -6.90 5.01
CA VAL A 267 0.62 -6.53 4.49
C VAL A 267 -0.32 -6.28 5.67
N GLY A 268 -0.99 -5.12 5.66
CA GLY A 268 -1.93 -4.72 6.69
C GLY A 268 -3.25 -5.49 6.59
N VAL A 269 -3.77 -5.95 7.72
CA VAL A 269 -5.03 -6.69 7.81
C VAL A 269 -6.07 -5.75 8.43
N GLU A 270 -6.58 -4.87 7.59
CA GLU A 270 -7.57 -3.84 7.95
C GLU A 270 -9.00 -4.34 7.76
N CYS A 271 -9.38 -5.34 8.55
CA CYS A 271 -10.69 -5.96 8.46
C CYS A 271 -11.27 -6.28 9.84
N TYR A 272 -12.58 -6.46 9.90
CA TYR A 272 -13.23 -6.99 11.09
C TYR A 272 -13.22 -8.53 11.07
N PRO A 273 -12.85 -9.21 12.18
CA PRO A 273 -12.99 -10.65 12.29
C PRO A 273 -14.42 -11.11 11.98
N SER A 274 -14.61 -12.10 11.10
CA SER A 274 -15.93 -12.65 10.76
C SER A 274 -16.52 -13.54 11.85
N GLN A 275 -15.66 -14.04 12.75
CA GLN A 275 -16.00 -14.90 13.87
C GLN A 275 -15.25 -14.42 15.12
N ASP A 276 -15.11 -15.31 16.10
CA ASP A 276 -14.16 -15.15 17.20
C ASP A 276 -12.75 -14.77 16.68
N GLU A 277 -12.13 -13.79 17.33
CA GLU A 277 -10.86 -13.19 16.90
C GLU A 277 -9.74 -14.23 16.80
N ALA A 278 -9.64 -15.17 17.74
CA ALA A 278 -8.61 -16.20 17.70
C ALA A 278 -8.83 -17.16 16.50
N LYS A 279 -10.08 -17.48 16.17
CA LYS A 279 -10.40 -18.30 14.99
C LYS A 279 -10.10 -17.59 13.68
N SER A 280 -10.49 -16.31 13.55
CA SER A 280 -10.18 -15.51 12.36
C SER A 280 -8.67 -15.28 12.20
N ALA A 281 -7.94 -15.04 13.30
CA ALA A 281 -6.49 -14.99 13.32
C ALA A 281 -5.84 -16.30 12.86
N ALA A 282 -6.32 -17.44 13.37
CA ALA A 282 -5.82 -18.75 12.96
C ALA A 282 -6.05 -19.01 11.46
N ARG A 283 -7.20 -18.58 10.91
CA ARG A 283 -7.48 -18.64 9.47
C ARG A 283 -6.48 -17.84 8.66
N LEU A 284 -6.20 -16.59 9.05
CA LEU A 284 -5.20 -15.74 8.38
C LEU A 284 -3.83 -16.43 8.30
N ARG A 285 -3.40 -17.03 9.41
CA ARG A 285 -2.10 -17.71 9.49
C ARG A 285 -2.05 -19.06 8.78
N ALA A 286 -3.18 -19.78 8.73
CA ALA A 286 -3.29 -21.05 8.03
C ALA A 286 -3.41 -20.88 6.50
N ASN A 287 -3.80 -19.70 6.04
CA ASN A 287 -3.95 -19.43 4.62
C ASN A 287 -2.56 -19.29 3.98
N THR A 288 -2.11 -20.38 3.36
CA THR A 288 -0.81 -20.52 2.67
C THR A 288 -0.62 -19.62 1.45
N VAL A 289 -1.59 -18.72 1.22
CA VAL A 289 -1.58 -17.65 0.23
C VAL A 289 -0.60 -16.53 0.61
N PHE A 290 -0.31 -16.38 1.91
CA PHE A 290 0.59 -15.37 2.46
C PHE A 290 2.00 -15.90 2.59
#